data_AF-A0A7K4CQF8-F1
#
_entry.id   AF-A0A7K4CQF8-F1
#
_cell.length_a   1.000
_cell.length_b   1.000
_cell.length_c   1.000
_cell.angle_alpha   90.00
_cell.angle_beta   90.00
_cell.angle_gamma   90.00
#
_symmetry.space_group_name_H-M   'P 1'
#
loop_
_entity.id
_entity.type
_entity.pdbx_description
1 polymer ?
#
loop_
_entity_poly.entity_id
_entity_poly.type
_entity_poly.pdbx_seq_one_letter_code
_entity_poly.pdbx_strand_id
1 'polypeptide(L)'
;MTLFYITIGLLAAKASLIIFLISRIFAERRNAEKTPLGLLYAGAFCMSMFLLSRLGYMTFDFFMTRFDPSTYTIPPAIHVWTAANLVNALGSISLLIVVERSFLLWRLKGILVIFVSAIVIINAIYPIRQGTLDDFNMVSTLGLVGGSASLSIPIIFFILGRTAPALRKFAWIFSFGVLVFAVGSGGLSQSIIDTVLRDIDRDLVFFTGNTLKVVGISILAYGMSKIREINKAMIEYFQAKRICIVHRGKIDGQVFMCATCRVFYCIPCKVAIVELENTCWNCKSILVPRRPGPDSSILAMSGGERAESTMGDHEAGHNKREEGGKIMKAKIETIPEKSALDPDTRR
;
A
#
# COMPACT_ATOMS: atom_id res chain seq x y z
N MET A 1 3.57 -30.70 19.79
CA MET A 1 4.93 -30.36 19.29
C MET A 1 4.92 -29.97 17.81
N THR A 2 4.24 -30.69 16.91
CA THR A 2 4.19 -30.37 15.46
C THR A 2 3.75 -28.94 15.15
N LEU A 3 2.66 -28.46 15.77
CA LEU A 3 2.15 -27.09 15.60
C LEU A 3 3.18 -26.00 15.97
N PHE A 4 4.05 -26.29 16.94
CA PHE A 4 5.08 -25.35 17.39
C PHE A 4 6.14 -25.13 16.31
N TYR A 5 6.64 -26.22 15.72
CA TYR A 5 7.60 -26.14 14.62
C TYR A 5 7.01 -25.48 13.37
N ILE A 6 5.74 -25.76 13.06
CA ILE A 6 5.01 -25.07 11.98
C ILE A 6 4.93 -23.57 12.25
N THR A 7 4.64 -23.17 13.49
CA THR A 7 4.58 -21.75 13.88
C THR A 7 5.95 -21.08 13.74
N ILE A 8 7.05 -21.75 14.12
CA ILE A 8 8.42 -21.26 13.89
C ILE A 8 8.70 -21.08 12.40
N GLY A 9 8.35 -22.07 11.57
CA GLY A 9 8.49 -21.97 10.11
C GLY A 9 7.72 -20.78 9.53
N LEU A 10 6.52 -20.50 10.04
CA LEU A 10 5.72 -19.34 9.65
C LEU A 10 6.35 -18.01 10.07
N LEU A 11 6.93 -17.94 11.27
CA LEU A 11 7.67 -16.76 11.72
C LEU A 11 8.89 -16.50 10.83
N ALA A 12 9.65 -17.55 10.50
CA ALA A 12 10.78 -17.46 9.58
C ALA A 12 10.35 -17.00 8.18
N ALA A 13 9.27 -17.55 7.64
CA ALA A 13 8.70 -17.14 6.36
C ALA A 13 8.31 -15.65 6.37
N LYS A 14 7.62 -15.19 7.41
CA LYS A 14 7.27 -13.76 7.57
C LYS A 14 8.49 -12.86 7.68
N ALA A 15 9.49 -13.24 8.47
CA ALA A 15 10.74 -12.50 8.58
C ALA A 15 11.45 -12.39 7.23
N SER A 16 11.49 -13.47 6.44
CA SER A 16 12.08 -13.45 5.09
C SER A 16 11.35 -12.48 4.15
N LEU A 17 10.02 -12.42 4.22
CA LEU A 17 9.22 -11.50 3.41
C LEU A 17 9.38 -10.04 3.84
N ILE A 18 9.54 -9.78 5.14
CA ILE A 18 9.86 -8.44 5.66
C ILE A 18 11.22 -7.99 5.14
N ILE A 19 12.24 -8.85 5.24
CA ILE A 19 13.58 -8.57 4.69
C ILE A 19 13.48 -8.29 3.18
N PHE A 20 12.76 -9.12 2.43
CA PHE A 20 12.52 -8.91 1.00
C PHE A 20 11.89 -7.53 0.69
N LEU A 21 10.82 -7.15 1.40
CA LEU A 21 10.15 -5.85 1.22
C LEU A 21 11.07 -4.68 1.59
N ILE A 22 11.83 -4.80 2.68
CA ILE A 22 12.81 -3.79 3.10
C ILE A 22 13.92 -3.63 2.05
N SER A 23 14.49 -4.73 1.55
CA SER A 23 15.48 -4.68 0.47
C SER A 23 14.93 -4.02 -0.79
N ARG A 24 13.65 -4.27 -1.12
CA ARG A 24 12.96 -3.59 -2.22
C ARG A 24 12.77 -2.09 -1.98
N ILE A 25 12.41 -1.69 -0.76
CA ILE A 25 12.33 -0.28 -0.37
C ILE A 25 13.68 0.40 -0.56
N PHE A 26 14.78 -0.22 -0.11
CA PHE A 26 16.13 0.35 -0.29
C PHE A 26 16.55 0.43 -1.76
N ALA A 27 16.24 -0.59 -2.56
CA ALA A 27 16.53 -0.58 -4.00
C ALA A 27 15.76 0.53 -4.72
N GLU A 28 14.48 0.72 -4.40
CA GLU A 28 13.69 1.81 -4.99
C GLU A 28 14.14 3.18 -4.49
N ARG A 29 14.51 3.32 -3.22
CA ARG A 29 15.06 4.58 -2.67
C ARG A 29 16.37 4.98 -3.36
N ARG A 30 17.20 4.02 -3.79
CA ARG A 30 18.43 4.29 -4.55
C ARG A 30 18.14 4.77 -5.97
N ASN A 31 17.09 4.23 -6.60
CA ASN A 31 16.78 4.49 -8.01
C ASN A 31 15.80 5.65 -8.23
N ALA A 32 14.98 5.98 -7.23
CA ALA A 32 13.94 6.97 -7.34
C ALA A 32 14.32 8.20 -6.52
N GLU A 33 14.62 9.31 -7.20
CA GLU A 33 14.82 10.57 -6.49
C GLU A 33 13.56 11.01 -5.72
N LYS A 34 12.33 10.67 -6.16
CA LYS A 34 11.12 11.37 -5.67
C LYS A 34 9.78 10.60 -5.68
N THR A 35 9.73 9.28 -5.86
CA THR A 35 8.42 8.58 -5.89
C THR A 35 7.85 8.32 -4.50
N PRO A 36 6.53 8.47 -4.28
CA PRO A 36 5.89 8.18 -3.00
C PRO A 36 5.91 6.68 -2.72
N LEU A 37 6.86 6.24 -1.90
CA LEU A 37 7.03 4.85 -1.45
C LEU A 37 5.94 4.38 -0.47
N GLY A 38 4.83 5.12 -0.34
CA GLY A 38 3.86 4.99 0.75
C GLY A 38 3.28 3.58 0.90
N LEU A 39 2.84 2.95 -0.20
CA LEU A 39 2.24 1.61 -0.13
C LEU A 39 3.26 0.53 0.23
N LEU A 40 4.47 0.60 -0.33
CA LEU A 40 5.51 -0.40 -0.04
C LEU A 40 5.98 -0.29 1.42
N TYR A 41 6.15 0.92 1.95
CA TYR A 41 6.42 1.16 3.36
C TYR A 41 5.29 0.68 4.27
N ALA A 42 4.03 1.01 3.94
CA ALA A 42 2.87 0.55 4.71
C ALA A 42 2.75 -0.98 4.71
N GLY A 43 3.02 -1.61 3.56
CA GLY A 43 3.11 -3.06 3.44
C GLY A 43 4.17 -3.67 4.34
N ALA A 44 5.41 -3.15 4.30
CA ALA A 44 6.50 -3.62 5.15
C ALA A 44 6.18 -3.42 6.64
N PHE A 45 5.65 -2.26 7.02
CA PHE A 45 5.24 -1.97 8.41
C PHE A 45 4.12 -2.91 8.87
N CYS A 46 3.08 -3.11 8.05
CA CYS A 46 1.99 -4.05 8.31
C CYS A 46 2.53 -5.48 8.52
N MET A 47 3.44 -5.95 7.67
CA MET A 47 4.06 -7.27 7.82
C MET A 47 4.90 -7.39 9.09
N SER A 48 5.65 -6.35 9.47
CA SER A 48 6.38 -6.31 10.75
C SER A 48 5.45 -6.41 11.95
N MET A 49 4.31 -5.72 11.94
CA MET A 49 3.28 -5.84 12.98
C MET A 49 2.63 -7.24 13.00
N PHE A 50 2.43 -7.86 11.83
CA PHE A 50 1.95 -9.25 11.73
C PHE A 50 2.97 -10.29 12.22
N LEU A 51 4.27 -10.00 12.16
CA LEU A 51 5.30 -10.84 12.76
C LEU A 51 5.28 -10.68 14.29
N LEU A 52 5.30 -9.43 14.77
CA LEU A 52 5.32 -9.13 16.20
C LEU A 52 4.08 -9.66 16.93
N SER A 53 2.89 -9.45 16.38
CA SER A 53 1.65 -10.02 16.91
C SER A 53 1.69 -11.56 16.94
N ARG A 54 2.32 -12.22 15.95
CA ARG A 54 2.42 -13.68 15.97
C ARG A 54 3.34 -14.20 17.06
N LEU A 55 4.38 -13.45 17.46
CA LEU A 55 5.15 -13.78 18.66
C LEU A 55 4.27 -13.74 19.90
N GLY A 56 3.43 -12.71 20.04
CA GLY A 56 2.44 -12.62 21.12
C GLY A 56 1.46 -13.80 21.12
N TYR A 57 0.89 -14.14 19.96
CA TYR A 57 0.02 -15.31 19.85
C TYR A 57 0.74 -16.64 20.10
N MET A 58 2.01 -16.78 19.69
CA MET A 58 2.79 -17.97 20.02
C MET A 58 2.96 -18.11 21.54
N THR A 59 3.15 -17.00 22.25
CA THR A 59 3.18 -17.01 23.71
C THR A 59 1.86 -17.43 24.33
N PHE A 60 0.76 -16.85 23.84
CA PHE A 60 -0.58 -17.22 24.25
C PHE A 60 -0.90 -18.70 23.97
N ASP A 61 -0.71 -19.16 22.73
CA ASP A 61 -1.08 -20.48 22.24
C ASP A 61 -0.28 -21.60 22.93
N PHE A 62 1.05 -21.49 22.99
CA PHE A 62 1.93 -22.60 23.40
C PHE A 62 2.35 -22.57 24.87
N PHE A 63 2.62 -21.38 25.42
CA PHE A 63 3.17 -21.29 26.78
C PHE A 63 2.08 -21.08 27.83
N MET A 64 1.06 -20.27 27.52
CA MET A 64 0.03 -19.94 28.49
C MET A 64 -1.15 -20.90 28.45
N THR A 65 -1.72 -21.13 27.25
CA THR A 65 -2.99 -21.85 27.13
C THR A 65 -2.85 -23.31 26.71
N ARG A 66 -1.74 -23.65 26.04
CA ARG A 66 -1.50 -24.99 25.47
C ARG A 66 -2.67 -25.45 24.59
N PHE A 67 -3.33 -24.52 23.90
CA PHE A 67 -4.55 -24.73 23.11
C PHE A 67 -5.77 -25.25 23.87
N ASP A 68 -5.79 -25.15 25.20
CA ASP A 68 -6.96 -25.47 26.01
C ASP A 68 -7.87 -24.23 26.15
N PRO A 69 -9.10 -24.24 25.58
CA PRO A 69 -10.01 -23.10 25.65
C PRO A 69 -10.38 -22.70 27.08
N SER A 70 -10.36 -23.63 28.04
CA SER A 70 -10.69 -23.35 29.44
C SER A 70 -9.68 -22.39 30.09
N THR A 71 -8.46 -22.34 29.56
CA THR A 71 -7.39 -21.47 30.05
C THR A 71 -7.36 -20.10 29.37
N TYR A 72 -8.20 -19.83 28.36
CA TYR A 72 -8.18 -18.56 27.62
C TYR A 72 -8.57 -17.37 28.49
N THR A 73 -9.31 -17.62 29.58
CA THR A 73 -9.79 -16.58 30.50
C THR A 73 -8.84 -16.29 31.67
N ILE A 74 -7.65 -16.92 31.72
CA ILE A 74 -6.68 -16.59 32.78
C ILE A 74 -6.09 -15.19 32.53
N PRO A 75 -5.95 -14.34 33.55
CA PRO A 75 -5.52 -12.94 33.38
C PRO A 75 -4.25 -12.73 32.53
N PRO A 76 -3.13 -13.46 32.75
CA PRO A 76 -1.93 -13.22 31.96
C PRO A 76 -2.14 -13.58 30.48
N ALA A 77 -2.95 -14.59 30.16
CA ALA A 77 -3.25 -14.97 28.79
C ALA A 77 -4.10 -13.90 28.10
N ILE A 78 -5.12 -13.37 28.80
CA ILE A 78 -5.95 -12.27 28.29
C ILE A 78 -5.08 -11.06 27.90
N HIS A 79 -4.18 -10.63 28.78
CA HIS A 79 -3.33 -9.46 28.50
C HIS A 79 -2.41 -9.66 27.29
N VAL A 80 -1.77 -10.84 27.17
CA VAL A 80 -0.91 -11.16 26.02
C VAL A 80 -1.71 -11.23 24.73
N TRP A 81 -2.89 -11.85 24.75
CA TRP A 81 -3.77 -11.96 23.58
C TRP A 81 -4.28 -10.59 23.13
N THR A 82 -4.74 -9.75 24.06
CA THR A 82 -5.22 -8.39 23.76
C THR A 82 -4.10 -7.52 23.20
N ALA A 83 -2.88 -7.61 23.76
CA ALA A 83 -1.72 -6.91 23.22
C ALA A 83 -1.36 -7.39 21.81
N ALA A 84 -1.37 -8.70 21.55
CA ALA A 84 -1.11 -9.27 20.23
C ALA A 84 -2.16 -8.81 19.20
N ASN A 85 -3.44 -8.77 19.59
CA ASN A 85 -4.54 -8.25 18.78
C ASN A 85 -4.35 -6.77 18.42
N LEU A 86 -3.99 -5.94 19.40
CA LEU A 86 -3.76 -4.51 19.18
C LEU A 86 -2.61 -4.28 18.18
N VAL A 87 -1.50 -4.99 18.35
CA VAL A 87 -0.35 -4.92 17.43
C VAL A 87 -0.77 -5.35 16.02
N ASN A 88 -1.51 -6.45 15.87
CA ASN A 88 -2.04 -6.90 14.59
C ASN A 88 -2.97 -5.87 13.93
N ALA A 89 -3.83 -5.24 14.73
CA ALA A 89 -4.76 -4.23 14.28
C ALA A 89 -4.05 -2.95 13.79
N LEU A 90 -3.02 -2.48 14.50
CA LEU A 90 -2.21 -1.32 14.08
C LEU A 90 -1.59 -1.54 12.69
N GLY A 91 -1.07 -2.74 12.44
CA GLY A 91 -0.58 -3.14 11.11
C GLY A 91 -1.68 -3.01 10.04
N SER A 92 -2.87 -3.54 10.32
CA SER A 92 -4.00 -3.51 9.38
C SER A 92 -4.54 -2.09 9.13
N ILE A 93 -4.68 -1.29 10.19
CA ILE A 93 -5.14 0.12 10.14
C ILE A 93 -4.17 0.96 9.30
N SER A 94 -2.87 0.81 9.49
CA SER A 94 -1.86 1.54 8.72
C SER A 94 -1.96 1.26 7.21
N LEU A 95 -2.19 -0.01 6.84
CA LEU A 95 -2.38 -0.40 5.45
C LEU A 95 -3.69 0.16 4.89
N LEU A 96 -4.78 0.10 5.66
CA LEU A 96 -6.07 0.68 5.29
C LEU A 96 -5.97 2.19 5.02
N ILE A 97 -5.29 2.95 5.90
CA ILE A 97 -5.08 4.40 5.71
C ILE A 97 -4.36 4.67 4.40
N VAL A 98 -3.32 3.89 4.09
CA VAL A 98 -2.55 4.09 2.85
C VAL A 98 -3.33 3.65 1.63
N VAL A 99 -4.06 2.53 1.69
CA VAL A 99 -4.94 2.09 0.59
C VAL A 99 -6.01 3.15 0.33
N GLU A 100 -6.64 3.66 1.38
CA GLU A 100 -7.65 4.70 1.27
C GLU A 100 -7.08 6.00 0.71
N ARG A 101 -5.91 6.45 1.18
CA ARG A 101 -5.27 7.66 0.67
C ARG A 101 -4.78 7.51 -0.77
N SER A 102 -4.15 6.38 -1.11
CA SER A 102 -3.48 6.16 -2.40
C SER A 102 -4.44 5.77 -3.52
N PHE A 103 -5.44 4.93 -3.24
CA PHE A 103 -6.34 4.38 -4.27
C PHE A 103 -7.75 4.96 -4.21
N LEU A 104 -8.32 5.14 -3.00
CA LEU A 104 -9.67 5.67 -2.84
C LEU A 104 -9.72 7.18 -2.69
N LEU A 105 -8.58 7.82 -2.42
CA LEU A 105 -8.42 9.27 -2.42
C LEU A 105 -9.30 9.93 -1.37
N TRP A 106 -9.46 9.27 -0.23
CA TRP A 106 -10.39 9.66 0.83
C TRP A 106 -11.86 9.78 0.39
N ARG A 107 -12.27 9.13 -0.71
CA ARG A 107 -13.70 9.10 -1.11
C ARG A 107 -14.60 8.49 -0.04
N LEU A 108 -14.08 7.57 0.77
CA LEU A 108 -14.79 6.99 1.91
C LEU A 108 -14.60 7.79 3.20
N LYS A 109 -13.94 8.97 3.17
CA LYS A 109 -13.75 9.87 4.32
C LYS A 109 -13.15 9.20 5.57
N GLY A 110 -12.39 8.13 5.41
CA GLY A 110 -11.83 7.38 6.52
C GLY A 110 -12.81 6.40 7.18
N ILE A 111 -14.03 6.20 6.64
CA ILE A 111 -15.08 5.41 7.31
C ILE A 111 -14.57 4.00 7.67
N LEU A 112 -13.83 3.33 6.77
CA LEU A 112 -13.28 2.00 7.03
C LEU A 112 -12.23 2.03 8.15
N VAL A 113 -11.35 3.02 8.13
CA VAL A 113 -10.31 3.21 9.16
C VAL A 113 -10.95 3.50 10.52
N ILE A 114 -11.93 4.39 10.57
CA ILE A 114 -12.66 4.76 11.78
C ILE A 114 -13.41 3.55 12.34
N PHE A 115 -14.11 2.79 11.49
CA PHE A 115 -14.84 1.60 11.89
C PHE A 115 -13.92 0.54 12.51
N VAL A 116 -12.82 0.19 11.83
CA VAL A 116 -11.86 -0.80 12.35
C VAL A 116 -11.21 -0.29 13.64
N SER A 117 -10.84 0.99 13.71
CA SER A 117 -10.25 1.58 14.92
C SER A 117 -11.21 1.56 16.10
N ALA A 118 -12.50 1.85 15.89
CA ALA A 118 -13.51 1.79 16.93
C ALA A 118 -13.66 0.38 17.51
N ILE A 119 -13.70 -0.65 16.64
CA ILE A 119 -13.75 -2.06 17.08
C ILE A 119 -12.50 -2.43 17.89
N VAL A 120 -11.33 -1.96 17.47
CA VAL A 120 -10.06 -2.24 18.17
C VAL A 120 -10.03 -1.59 19.55
N ILE A 121 -10.53 -0.35 19.67
CA ILE A 121 -10.67 0.34 20.96
C ILE A 121 -11.65 -0.40 21.87
N ILE A 122 -12.81 -0.81 21.34
CA ILE A 122 -13.80 -1.59 22.09
C ILE A 122 -13.16 -2.91 22.57
N ASN A 123 -12.49 -3.65 21.69
CA ASN A 123 -11.83 -4.91 22.04
C ASN A 123 -10.72 -4.74 23.07
N ALA A 124 -10.01 -3.60 23.07
CA ALA A 124 -8.94 -3.33 24.03
C ALA A 124 -9.46 -2.98 25.43
N ILE A 125 -10.64 -2.35 25.52
CA ILE A 125 -11.22 -1.88 26.78
C ILE A 125 -12.24 -2.89 27.35
N TYR A 126 -12.80 -3.78 26.52
CA TYR A 126 -13.82 -4.72 26.95
C TYR A 126 -13.30 -5.66 28.05
N PRO A 127 -13.95 -5.70 29.24
CA PRO A 127 -13.50 -6.52 30.35
C PRO A 127 -13.89 -7.98 30.14
N ILE A 128 -12.90 -8.86 29.97
CA ILE A 128 -13.11 -10.31 29.92
C ILE A 128 -13.11 -10.85 31.35
N ARG A 129 -14.25 -11.36 31.83
CA ARG A 129 -14.36 -11.93 33.19
C ARG A 129 -13.66 -13.28 33.25
N GLN A 130 -12.97 -13.53 34.37
CA GLN A 130 -12.32 -14.82 34.60
C GLN A 130 -13.37 -15.93 34.68
N GLY A 131 -13.13 -17.05 33.98
CA GLY A 131 -14.00 -18.23 34.00
C GLY A 131 -15.16 -18.20 33.01
N THR A 132 -15.38 -17.11 32.27
CA THR A 132 -16.47 -17.01 31.29
C THR A 132 -15.92 -17.03 29.86
N LEU A 133 -16.11 -18.16 29.16
CA LEU A 133 -15.67 -18.29 27.76
C LEU A 133 -16.49 -17.41 26.81
N ASP A 134 -17.73 -17.08 27.16
CA ASP A 134 -18.62 -16.27 26.33
C ASP A 134 -18.08 -14.85 26.10
N ASP A 135 -17.50 -14.23 27.13
CA ASP A 135 -16.88 -12.89 27.01
C ASP A 135 -15.72 -12.93 26.00
N PHE A 136 -14.88 -13.96 26.07
CA PHE A 136 -13.76 -14.15 25.14
C PHE A 136 -14.23 -14.39 23.71
N ASN A 137 -15.28 -15.21 23.53
CA ASN A 137 -15.89 -15.48 22.24
C ASN A 137 -16.55 -14.22 21.66
N MET A 138 -17.15 -13.38 22.49
CA MET A 138 -17.75 -12.13 22.07
C MET A 138 -16.67 -11.17 21.54
N VAL A 139 -15.56 -10.96 22.26
CA VAL A 139 -14.45 -10.11 21.80
C VAL A 139 -13.78 -10.69 20.55
N SER A 140 -13.62 -12.01 20.48
CA SER A 140 -13.11 -12.70 19.29
C SER A 140 -14.01 -12.49 18.06
N THR A 141 -15.34 -12.54 18.27
CA THR A 141 -16.34 -12.28 17.23
C THR A 141 -16.31 -10.82 16.78
N LEU A 142 -16.20 -9.87 17.71
CA LEU A 142 -16.00 -8.46 17.38
C LEU A 142 -14.73 -8.26 16.56
N GLY A 143 -13.64 -8.94 16.92
CA GLY A 143 -12.41 -8.99 16.13
C GLY A 143 -12.62 -9.50 14.70
N LEU A 144 -13.42 -10.56 14.53
CA LEU A 144 -13.79 -11.09 13.20
C LEU A 144 -14.61 -10.06 12.40
N VAL A 145 -15.58 -9.39 13.03
CA VAL A 145 -16.37 -8.32 12.40
C VAL A 145 -15.46 -7.17 11.95
N GLY A 146 -14.52 -6.74 12.79
CA GLY A 146 -13.53 -5.73 12.41
C GLY A 146 -12.61 -6.21 11.28
N GLY A 147 -12.18 -7.46 11.33
CA GLY A 147 -11.40 -8.10 10.26
C GLY A 147 -12.17 -8.19 8.94
N SER A 148 -13.49 -8.36 8.98
CA SER A 148 -14.33 -8.43 7.78
C SER A 148 -14.34 -7.13 6.97
N ALA A 149 -14.07 -5.97 7.61
CA ALA A 149 -13.90 -4.70 6.89
C ALA A 149 -12.74 -4.76 5.88
N SER A 150 -11.74 -5.62 6.09
CA SER A 150 -10.66 -5.85 5.12
C SER A 150 -11.15 -6.48 3.81
N LEU A 151 -12.32 -7.14 3.79
CA LEU A 151 -12.93 -7.70 2.58
C LEU A 151 -13.42 -6.61 1.61
N SER A 152 -13.62 -5.38 2.10
CA SER A 152 -13.87 -4.23 1.22
C SER A 152 -12.69 -3.94 0.29
N ILE A 153 -11.45 -4.22 0.72
CA ILE A 153 -10.23 -3.98 -0.06
C ILE A 153 -10.26 -4.80 -1.37
N PRO A 154 -10.42 -6.14 -1.37
CA PRO A 154 -10.60 -6.91 -2.60
C PRO A 154 -11.68 -6.34 -3.51
N ILE A 155 -12.86 -5.99 -2.98
CA ILE A 155 -13.98 -5.47 -3.79
C ILE A 155 -13.56 -4.19 -4.53
N ILE A 156 -12.92 -3.27 -3.82
CA ILE A 156 -12.41 -2.01 -4.38
C ILE A 156 -11.38 -2.29 -5.48
N PHE A 157 -10.42 -3.17 -5.22
CA PHE A 157 -9.38 -3.49 -6.20
C PHE A 157 -9.93 -4.26 -7.41
N PHE A 158 -10.95 -5.11 -7.23
CA PHE A 158 -11.65 -5.74 -8.35
C PHE A 158 -12.32 -4.70 -9.26
N ILE A 159 -13.02 -3.72 -8.68
CA ILE A 159 -13.64 -2.62 -9.43
C ILE A 159 -12.57 -1.78 -10.15
N LEU A 160 -11.46 -1.48 -9.46
CA LEU A 160 -10.34 -0.74 -10.04
C LEU A 160 -9.69 -1.50 -11.21
N GLY A 161 -9.49 -2.82 -11.06
CA GLY A 161 -8.95 -3.67 -12.11
C GLY A 161 -9.86 -3.80 -13.34
N ARG A 162 -11.18 -3.66 -13.16
CA ARG A 162 -12.14 -3.61 -14.26
C ARG A 162 -12.08 -2.28 -15.02
N THR A 163 -11.96 -1.16 -14.30
CA THR A 163 -12.00 0.20 -14.86
C THR A 163 -10.66 0.65 -15.45
N ALA A 164 -9.53 0.17 -14.93
CA ALA A 164 -8.19 0.49 -15.39
C ALA A 164 -7.48 -0.79 -15.90
N PRO A 165 -7.55 -1.11 -17.21
CA PRO A 165 -6.95 -2.33 -17.77
C PRO A 165 -5.46 -2.49 -17.45
N ALA A 166 -4.72 -1.39 -17.40
CA ALA A 166 -3.30 -1.37 -17.07
C ALA A 166 -3.01 -1.83 -15.63
N LEU A 167 -3.98 -1.70 -14.71
CA LEU A 167 -3.87 -2.12 -13.31
C LEU A 167 -4.44 -3.51 -13.03
N ARG A 168 -5.11 -4.14 -14.02
CA ARG A 168 -5.92 -5.35 -13.82
C ARG A 168 -5.15 -6.49 -13.16
N LYS A 169 -3.98 -6.85 -13.71
CA LYS A 169 -3.17 -7.97 -13.20
C LYS A 169 -2.77 -7.75 -11.74
N PHE A 170 -2.27 -6.56 -11.43
CA PHE A 170 -1.89 -6.22 -10.06
C PHE A 170 -3.10 -6.24 -9.12
N ALA A 171 -4.19 -5.57 -9.50
CA ALA A 171 -5.35 -5.43 -8.65
C ALA A 171 -5.95 -6.79 -8.29
N TRP A 172 -5.96 -7.74 -9.24
CA TRP A 172 -6.39 -9.12 -8.99
C TRP A 172 -5.44 -9.89 -8.09
N ILE A 173 -4.12 -9.83 -8.33
CA ILE A 173 -3.11 -10.48 -7.47
C ILE A 173 -3.23 -9.96 -6.04
N PHE A 174 -3.30 -8.63 -5.86
CA PHE A 174 -3.44 -8.01 -4.55
C PHE A 174 -4.75 -8.41 -3.86
N SER A 175 -5.88 -8.33 -4.57
CA SER A 175 -7.20 -8.74 -4.04
C SER A 175 -7.21 -10.20 -3.60
N PHE A 176 -6.64 -11.09 -4.43
CA PHE A 176 -6.58 -12.51 -4.15
C PHE A 176 -5.70 -12.79 -2.93
N GLY A 177 -4.55 -12.11 -2.81
CA GLY A 177 -3.70 -12.20 -1.62
C GLY A 177 -4.43 -11.78 -0.34
N VAL A 178 -5.20 -10.68 -0.37
CA VAL A 178 -6.01 -10.24 0.79
C VAL A 178 -7.09 -11.26 1.12
N LEU A 179 -7.81 -11.79 0.13
CA LEU A 179 -8.86 -12.79 0.35
C LEU A 179 -8.31 -14.08 0.97
N VAL A 180 -7.24 -14.63 0.41
CA VAL A 180 -6.59 -15.84 0.93
C VAL A 180 -6.11 -15.63 2.37
N PHE A 181 -5.51 -14.46 2.66
CA PHE A 181 -5.11 -14.11 4.02
C PHE A 181 -6.30 -13.95 4.98
N ALA A 182 -7.39 -13.32 4.54
CA ALA A 182 -8.59 -13.09 5.34
C ALA A 182 -9.28 -14.41 5.67
N VAL A 183 -9.42 -15.33 4.70
CA VAL A 183 -9.96 -16.69 4.93
C VAL A 183 -9.08 -17.46 5.90
N GLY A 184 -7.76 -17.46 5.70
CA GLY A 184 -6.83 -18.12 6.61
C GLY A 184 -6.85 -17.53 8.03
N SER A 185 -7.11 -16.23 8.17
CA SER A 185 -7.22 -15.58 9.49
C SER A 185 -8.57 -15.82 10.16
N GLY A 186 -9.67 -15.76 9.40
CA GLY A 186 -11.01 -16.05 9.89
C GLY A 186 -11.16 -17.51 10.33
N GLY A 187 -10.63 -18.47 9.56
CA GLY A 187 -10.68 -19.88 9.91
C GLY A 187 -9.97 -20.26 11.24
N LEU A 188 -9.07 -19.39 11.73
CA LEU A 188 -8.41 -19.55 13.04
C LEU A 188 -9.17 -18.85 14.18
N SER A 189 -10.30 -18.21 13.90
CA SER A 189 -11.15 -17.61 14.93
C SER A 189 -11.86 -18.70 15.72
N GLN A 190 -11.81 -18.62 17.05
CA GLN A 190 -12.47 -19.58 17.95
C GLN A 190 -13.96 -19.73 17.62
N SER A 191 -14.64 -18.61 17.34
CA SER A 191 -16.07 -18.62 16.96
C SER A 191 -16.34 -19.46 15.72
N ILE A 192 -15.46 -19.44 14.71
CA ILE A 192 -15.62 -20.22 13.48
C ILE A 192 -15.28 -21.69 13.74
N ILE A 193 -14.24 -21.97 14.54
CA ILE A 193 -13.85 -23.33 14.90
C ILE A 193 -15.00 -24.03 15.63
N ASP A 194 -15.59 -23.37 16.63
CA ASP A 194 -16.62 -23.99 17.48
C ASP A 194 -17.98 -24.12 16.77
N THR A 195 -18.28 -23.26 15.79
CA THR A 195 -19.58 -23.27 15.08
C THR A 195 -19.55 -24.01 13.73
N VAL A 196 -18.55 -23.75 12.89
CA VAL A 196 -18.51 -24.24 11.50
C VAL A 196 -17.58 -25.44 11.35
N LEU A 197 -16.46 -25.47 12.09
CA LEU A 197 -15.40 -26.49 11.91
C LEU A 197 -15.33 -27.47 13.09
N ARG A 198 -16.43 -27.62 13.85
CA ARG A 198 -16.48 -28.41 15.09
C ARG A 198 -16.01 -29.85 14.91
N ASP A 199 -16.34 -30.45 13.77
CA ASP A 199 -16.06 -31.87 13.48
C ASP A 199 -14.70 -32.07 12.76
N ILE A 200 -13.96 -30.99 12.49
CA ILE A 200 -12.64 -31.04 11.86
C ILE A 200 -11.58 -31.05 12.95
N ASP A 201 -10.53 -31.86 12.76
CA ASP A 201 -9.36 -31.85 13.64
C ASP A 201 -8.79 -30.43 13.76
N ARG A 202 -8.71 -29.92 14.99
CA ARG A 202 -8.20 -28.58 15.30
C ARG A 202 -6.78 -28.40 14.77
N ASP A 203 -5.93 -29.43 14.85
CA ASP A 203 -4.55 -29.35 14.36
C ASP A 203 -4.52 -29.11 12.84
N LEU A 204 -5.42 -29.75 12.09
CA LEU A 204 -5.58 -29.55 10.65
C LEU A 204 -6.10 -28.15 10.33
N VAL A 205 -7.05 -27.62 11.11
CA VAL A 205 -7.54 -26.25 10.98
C VAL A 205 -6.41 -25.24 11.21
N PHE A 206 -5.64 -25.42 12.29
CA PHE A 206 -4.48 -24.57 12.60
C PHE A 206 -3.43 -24.62 11.50
N PHE A 207 -3.09 -25.81 11.01
CA PHE A 207 -2.13 -25.98 9.92
C PHE A 207 -2.59 -25.31 8.62
N THR A 208 -3.84 -25.55 8.22
CA THR A 208 -4.42 -25.01 6.99
C THR A 208 -4.55 -23.50 7.06
N GLY A 209 -5.10 -22.96 8.15
CA GLY A 209 -5.26 -21.51 8.33
C GLY A 209 -3.92 -20.77 8.33
N ASN A 210 -2.90 -21.31 9.00
CA ASN A 210 -1.56 -20.72 8.98
C ASN A 210 -0.89 -20.80 7.60
N THR A 211 -1.06 -21.92 6.88
CA THR A 211 -0.56 -22.07 5.50
C THR A 211 -1.21 -21.05 4.56
N LEU A 212 -2.54 -20.90 4.61
CA LEU A 212 -3.26 -19.89 3.84
C LEU A 212 -2.77 -18.47 4.16
N LYS A 213 -2.49 -18.15 5.43
CA LYS A 213 -1.94 -16.84 5.80
C LYS A 213 -0.58 -16.58 5.18
N VAL A 214 0.33 -17.56 5.16
CA VAL A 214 1.65 -17.41 4.53
C VAL A 214 1.52 -17.22 3.03
N VAL A 215 0.68 -18.02 2.37
CA VAL A 215 0.42 -17.90 0.93
C VAL A 215 -0.17 -16.52 0.61
N GLY A 216 -1.20 -16.10 1.34
CA GLY A 216 -1.84 -14.78 1.17
C GLY A 216 -0.86 -13.63 1.36
N ILE A 217 -0.06 -13.65 2.43
CA ILE A 217 0.98 -12.64 2.70
C ILE A 217 2.06 -12.64 1.60
N SER A 218 2.47 -13.81 1.10
CA SER A 218 3.47 -13.93 0.03
C SER A 218 2.95 -13.30 -1.28
N ILE A 219 1.70 -13.58 -1.63
CA ILE A 219 1.03 -12.99 -2.79
C ILE A 219 0.90 -11.46 -2.63
N LEU A 220 0.54 -10.99 -1.42
CA LEU A 220 0.48 -9.56 -1.12
C LEU A 220 1.84 -8.89 -1.23
N ALA A 221 2.89 -9.48 -0.66
CA ALA A 221 4.26 -8.96 -0.74
C ALA A 221 4.73 -8.89 -2.20
N TYR A 222 4.44 -9.93 -2.99
CA TYR A 222 4.71 -9.93 -4.42
C TYR A 222 3.97 -8.80 -5.15
N GLY A 223 2.66 -8.65 -4.91
CA GLY A 223 1.85 -7.56 -5.46
C GLY A 223 2.44 -6.20 -5.13
N MET A 224 2.76 -5.95 -3.86
CA MET A 224 3.32 -4.67 -3.40
C MET A 224 4.70 -4.38 -4.00
N SER A 225 5.51 -5.41 -4.28
CA SER A 225 6.82 -5.24 -4.94
C SER A 225 6.71 -4.68 -6.37
N LYS A 226 5.53 -4.76 -7.00
CA LYS A 226 5.25 -4.24 -8.34
C LYS A 226 4.69 -2.81 -8.36
N ILE A 227 4.80 -2.07 -7.25
CA ILE A 227 4.22 -0.72 -7.11
C ILE A 227 4.67 0.29 -8.17
N ARG A 228 5.89 0.15 -8.68
CA ARG A 228 6.42 1.04 -9.73
C ARG A 228 5.66 0.89 -11.05
N GLU A 229 5.37 -0.36 -11.45
CA GLU A 229 4.61 -0.65 -12.67
C GLU A 229 3.19 -0.10 -12.58
N ILE A 230 2.57 -0.19 -11.38
CA ILE A 230 1.25 0.36 -11.07
C ILE A 230 1.24 1.88 -11.16
N ASN A 231 2.23 2.54 -10.55
CA ASN A 231 2.31 4.00 -10.58
C ASN A 231 2.45 4.51 -12.02
N LYS A 232 3.26 3.83 -12.85
CA LYS A 232 3.38 4.14 -14.27
C LYS A 232 2.03 3.96 -15.01
N ALA A 233 1.39 2.80 -14.84
CA ALA A 233 0.09 2.50 -15.42
C ALA A 233 -1.01 3.49 -15.01
N MET A 234 -0.99 3.95 -13.76
CA MET A 234 -1.93 4.92 -13.23
C MET A 234 -1.71 6.32 -13.82
N ILE A 235 -0.46 6.74 -13.99
CA ILE A 235 -0.13 8.01 -14.66
C ILE A 235 -0.62 7.96 -16.11
N GLU A 236 -0.33 6.88 -16.84
CA GLU A 236 -0.79 6.67 -18.22
C GLU A 236 -2.33 6.70 -18.31
N TYR A 237 -3.03 6.07 -17.37
CA TYR A 237 -4.49 6.11 -17.30
C TYR A 237 -5.03 7.53 -17.07
N PHE A 238 -4.47 8.29 -16.12
CA PHE A 238 -4.90 9.66 -15.87
C PHE A 238 -4.61 10.59 -17.05
N GLN A 239 -3.49 10.37 -17.76
CA GLN A 239 -3.19 11.09 -19.00
C GLN A 239 -4.23 10.80 -20.08
N ALA A 240 -4.56 9.52 -20.31
CA ALA A 240 -5.54 9.11 -21.31
C ALA A 240 -6.94 9.69 -21.04
N LYS A 241 -7.32 9.84 -19.77
CA LYS A 241 -8.62 10.39 -19.36
C LYS A 241 -8.62 11.90 -19.10
N ARG A 242 -7.48 12.59 -19.29
CA ARG A 242 -7.28 14.01 -18.94
C ARG A 242 -7.76 14.33 -17.51
N ILE A 243 -7.42 13.48 -16.55
CA ILE A 243 -7.79 13.69 -15.14
C ILE A 243 -6.70 14.52 -14.46
N CYS A 244 -7.08 15.57 -13.74
CA CYS A 244 -6.13 16.35 -12.95
C CYS A 244 -5.65 15.57 -11.73
N ILE A 245 -4.35 15.49 -11.49
CA ILE A 245 -3.80 14.76 -10.34
C ILE A 245 -4.20 15.36 -8.97
N VAL A 246 -4.60 16.64 -8.94
CA VAL A 246 -4.87 17.40 -7.71
C VAL A 246 -6.34 17.31 -7.32
N HIS A 247 -7.25 17.87 -8.13
CA HIS A 247 -8.69 17.81 -7.86
C HIS A 247 -9.34 16.52 -8.37
N ARG A 248 -8.63 15.71 -9.18
CA ARG A 248 -9.03 14.37 -9.61
C ARG A 248 -10.35 14.30 -10.39
N GLY A 249 -10.72 15.43 -11.00
CA GLY A 249 -11.78 15.55 -11.97
C GLY A 249 -11.22 15.57 -13.39
N LYS A 250 -12.12 15.41 -14.37
CA LYS A 250 -11.80 15.59 -15.78
C LYS A 250 -11.43 17.06 -16.01
N ILE A 251 -10.36 17.30 -16.76
CA ILE A 251 -9.96 18.65 -17.14
C ILE A 251 -10.71 19.02 -18.41
N ASP A 252 -11.67 19.92 -18.27
CA ASP A 252 -12.32 20.57 -19.40
C ASP A 252 -11.51 21.85 -19.72
N GLY A 253 -10.68 21.80 -20.76
CA GLY A 253 -9.86 22.94 -21.20
C GLY A 253 -8.34 22.69 -21.17
N GLN A 254 -7.59 23.73 -20.84
CA GLN A 254 -6.12 23.70 -20.87
C GLN A 254 -5.54 22.79 -19.78
N VAL A 255 -4.58 21.97 -20.19
CA VAL A 255 -3.86 21.03 -19.32
C VAL A 255 -2.43 21.53 -19.15
N PHE A 256 -1.99 21.63 -17.90
CA PHE A 256 -0.57 21.77 -17.60
C PHE A 256 0.03 20.39 -17.33
N MET A 257 1.16 20.08 -17.96
CA MET A 257 1.88 18.82 -17.80
C MET A 257 3.20 19.05 -17.07
N CYS A 258 3.47 18.30 -16.02
CA CYS A 258 4.78 18.34 -15.36
C CYS A 258 5.87 17.86 -16.33
N ALA A 259 6.92 18.67 -16.54
CA ALA A 259 8.00 18.32 -17.46
C ALA A 259 8.77 17.04 -17.07
N THR A 260 8.86 16.74 -15.77
CA THR A 260 9.62 15.60 -15.24
C THR A 260 8.80 14.29 -15.28
N CYS A 261 7.63 14.27 -14.64
CA CYS A 261 6.84 13.04 -14.50
C CYS A 261 5.58 12.97 -15.36
N ARG A 262 5.33 13.99 -16.20
CA ARG A 262 4.22 14.07 -17.16
C ARG A 262 2.81 13.99 -16.58
N VAL A 263 2.62 14.13 -15.27
CA VAL A 263 1.26 14.18 -14.68
C VAL A 263 0.52 15.47 -15.06
N PHE A 264 -0.81 15.39 -15.16
CA PHE A 264 -1.66 16.47 -15.63
C PHE A 264 -2.27 17.28 -14.47
N TYR A 265 -2.32 18.59 -14.66
CA TYR A 265 -2.96 19.57 -13.78
C TYR A 265 -3.95 20.40 -14.59
N CYS A 266 -5.12 20.73 -14.04
CA CYS A 266 -5.85 21.88 -14.56
C CYS A 266 -5.13 23.17 -14.17
N ILE A 267 -5.41 24.25 -14.89
CA ILE A 267 -4.79 25.55 -14.64
C ILE A 267 -5.04 26.05 -13.21
N PRO A 268 -6.27 26.03 -12.65
CA PRO A 268 -6.49 26.47 -11.27
C PRO A 268 -5.66 25.70 -10.24
N CYS A 269 -5.60 24.36 -10.35
CA CYS A 269 -4.80 23.55 -9.44
C CYS A 269 -3.29 23.79 -9.61
N LYS A 270 -2.82 24.01 -10.84
CA LYS A 270 -1.42 24.36 -11.08
C LYS A 270 -1.07 25.69 -10.43
N VAL A 271 -1.90 26.72 -10.59
CA VAL A 271 -1.67 28.06 -10.02
C VAL A 271 -1.60 27.97 -8.50
N ALA A 272 -2.59 27.33 -7.86
CA ALA A 272 -2.60 27.14 -6.41
C ALA A 272 -1.36 26.40 -5.89
N ILE A 273 -0.89 25.36 -6.58
CA ILE A 273 0.32 24.63 -6.17
C ILE A 273 1.59 25.46 -6.36
N VAL A 274 1.67 26.25 -7.44
CA VAL A 274 2.81 27.12 -7.69
C VAL A 274 2.93 28.19 -6.59
N GLU A 275 1.81 28.75 -6.14
CA GLU A 275 1.76 29.72 -5.05
C GLU A 275 2.11 29.10 -3.69
N LEU A 276 1.62 27.88 -3.41
CA LEU A 276 1.87 27.19 -2.13
C LEU A 276 3.30 26.68 -1.97
N GLU A 277 3.80 25.91 -2.92
CA GLU A 277 5.12 25.24 -2.78
C GLU A 277 5.96 25.20 -4.06
N ASN A 278 5.39 25.53 -5.23
CA ASN A 278 6.05 25.44 -6.54
C ASN A 278 6.75 24.10 -6.82
N THR A 279 6.26 23.01 -6.23
CA THR A 279 6.74 21.66 -6.53
C THR A 279 5.62 20.74 -7.02
N CYS A 280 5.96 19.82 -7.90
CA CYS A 280 5.05 18.80 -8.39
C CYS A 280 4.62 17.90 -7.23
N TRP A 281 3.33 17.84 -6.89
CA TRP A 281 2.83 16.96 -5.83
C TRP A 281 3.13 15.47 -6.06
N ASN A 282 3.36 15.05 -7.31
CA ASN A 282 3.70 13.66 -7.64
C ASN A 282 5.20 13.37 -7.55
N CYS A 283 6.05 14.20 -8.18
CA CYS A 283 7.49 13.93 -8.31
C CYS A 283 8.39 14.97 -7.67
N LYS A 284 7.86 15.95 -6.92
CA LYS A 284 8.60 16.98 -6.18
C LYS A 284 9.63 17.77 -7.01
N SER A 285 9.49 17.80 -8.34
CA SER A 285 10.25 18.70 -9.22
C SER A 285 9.65 20.10 -9.22
N ILE A 286 10.45 21.12 -9.50
CA ILE A 286 9.96 22.50 -9.63
C ILE A 286 8.98 22.58 -10.81
N LEU A 287 7.81 23.20 -10.62
CA LEU A 287 6.79 23.32 -11.67
C LEU A 287 7.05 24.48 -12.62
N VAL A 288 7.43 25.62 -12.07
CA VAL A 288 7.79 26.82 -12.83
C VAL A 288 9.18 27.26 -12.38
N PRO A 289 10.20 27.20 -13.26
CA PRO A 289 11.50 27.78 -12.95
C PRO A 289 11.30 29.26 -12.60
N ARG A 290 11.83 29.72 -11.45
CA ARG A 290 11.83 31.16 -11.15
C ARG A 290 12.66 31.83 -12.23
N ARG A 291 12.10 32.80 -12.95
CA ARG A 291 12.93 33.68 -13.77
C ARG A 291 13.91 34.37 -12.82
N PRO A 292 15.21 34.43 -13.13
CA PRO A 292 16.13 35.27 -12.39
C PRO A 292 15.53 36.68 -12.38
N GLY A 293 15.26 37.21 -11.18
CA GLY A 293 14.77 38.58 -11.06
C GLY A 293 15.81 39.56 -11.63
N PRO A 294 15.39 40.75 -12.09
CA PRO A 294 16.31 41.76 -12.62
C PRO A 294 17.46 42.12 -11.68
N ASP A 295 17.32 41.88 -10.36
CA ASP A 295 18.35 42.16 -9.36
C ASP A 295 19.46 41.09 -9.29
N SER A 296 19.24 39.90 -9.87
CA SER A 296 20.26 38.83 -9.87
C SER A 296 21.42 39.07 -10.85
N SER A 297 21.23 39.93 -11.84
CA SER A 297 22.31 40.40 -12.73
C SER A 297 23.25 41.41 -12.08
N ILE A 298 22.82 42.10 -11.00
CA ILE A 298 23.65 43.12 -10.34
C ILE A 298 24.69 42.47 -9.41
N LEU A 299 24.40 41.31 -8.83
CA LEU A 299 25.32 40.57 -7.97
C LEU A 299 26.34 39.71 -8.74
N ALA A 300 26.11 39.42 -10.02
CA ALA A 300 27.04 38.62 -10.83
C ALA A 300 28.19 39.44 -11.46
N MET A 301 28.14 40.79 -11.38
CA MET A 301 29.14 41.67 -11.99
C MET A 301 30.08 42.37 -10.99
N SER A 302 29.95 42.14 -9.68
CA SER A 302 30.83 42.76 -8.66
C SER A 302 31.91 41.82 -8.10
N GLY A 303 32.08 40.63 -8.67
CA GLY A 303 33.06 39.62 -8.24
C GLY A 303 34.25 39.49 -9.19
N GLY A 304 34.75 40.59 -9.73
CA GLY A 304 35.95 40.62 -10.57
C GLY A 304 37.21 40.85 -9.74
N GLU A 305 37.66 39.87 -8.96
CA GLU A 305 39.00 39.92 -8.38
C GLU A 305 39.69 38.55 -8.37
N ARG A 306 40.86 38.55 -9.02
CA ARG A 306 42.03 37.66 -8.96
C ARG A 306 41.86 36.18 -9.29
N ALA A 307 42.27 35.90 -10.53
CA ALA A 307 42.98 34.68 -10.90
C ALA A 307 44.21 34.47 -9.99
N GLU A 308 44.24 33.33 -9.30
CA GLU A 308 45.48 32.71 -8.82
C GLU A 308 45.60 31.36 -9.52
N SER A 309 46.60 31.28 -10.40
CA SER A 309 47.00 30.08 -11.10
C SER A 309 47.61 29.09 -10.11
N THR A 310 47.10 27.86 -10.07
CA THR A 310 47.93 26.72 -9.68
C THR A 310 47.77 25.63 -10.72
N MET A 311 48.87 25.44 -11.47
CA MET A 311 49.21 24.26 -12.25
C MET A 311 49.12 23.01 -11.37
N GLY A 312 48.69 21.90 -11.96
CA GLY A 312 48.68 20.59 -11.31
C GLY A 312 48.11 19.54 -12.23
N ASP A 313 48.94 19.09 -13.16
CA ASP A 313 48.70 17.98 -14.09
C ASP A 313 48.27 16.70 -13.34
N HIS A 314 47.28 15.98 -13.89
CA HIS A 314 47.45 14.56 -14.21
C HIS A 314 46.28 14.01 -15.05
N GLU A 315 46.66 13.61 -16.25
CA GLU A 315 45.90 12.80 -17.22
C GLU A 315 45.60 11.39 -16.70
N ALA A 316 44.41 10.88 -17.06
CA ALA A 316 44.11 9.54 -17.60
C ALA A 316 42.59 9.34 -17.43
N GLY A 317 41.75 9.38 -18.47
CA GLY A 317 41.87 8.59 -19.67
C GLY A 317 41.00 7.33 -19.53
N HIS A 318 39.70 7.41 -19.82
CA HIS A 318 39.00 6.29 -20.45
C HIS A 318 37.71 6.68 -21.16
N ASN A 319 37.88 6.72 -22.47
CA ASN A 319 36.88 6.72 -23.53
C ASN A 319 36.07 5.41 -23.52
N LYS A 320 34.74 5.48 -23.73
CA LYS A 320 34.04 4.65 -24.72
C LYS A 320 32.52 4.90 -24.83
N ARG A 321 32.15 5.14 -26.09
CA ARG A 321 30.94 4.70 -26.81
C ARG A 321 29.63 5.44 -26.59
N GLU A 322 29.45 6.38 -27.51
CA GLU A 322 28.21 6.65 -28.23
C GLU A 322 27.58 5.36 -28.78
N GLU A 323 26.30 5.12 -28.45
CA GLU A 323 25.40 4.32 -29.27
C GLU A 323 24.17 5.16 -29.61
N GLY A 324 24.02 5.42 -30.91
CA GLY A 324 22.93 6.18 -31.50
C GLY A 324 21.59 5.45 -31.36
N GLY A 325 20.69 6.04 -30.59
CA GLY A 325 19.28 5.65 -30.54
C GLY A 325 18.50 6.26 -31.71
N LYS A 326 18.22 5.45 -32.73
CA LYS A 326 17.23 5.73 -33.77
C LYS A 326 15.88 6.12 -33.14
N ILE A 327 15.47 7.37 -33.33
CA ILE A 327 14.13 7.86 -32.98
C ILE A 327 13.14 7.27 -34.01
N MET A 328 12.42 6.23 -33.61
CA MET A 328 11.24 5.74 -34.32
C MET A 328 10.15 6.83 -34.28
N LYS A 329 9.88 7.44 -35.43
CA LYS A 329 8.68 8.24 -35.67
C LYS A 329 7.48 7.30 -35.64
N ALA A 330 6.76 7.27 -34.53
CA ALA A 330 5.46 6.62 -34.46
C ALA A 330 4.46 7.43 -35.31
N LYS A 331 3.96 6.79 -36.37
CA LYS A 331 2.86 7.29 -37.21
C LYS A 331 1.60 7.34 -36.35
N ILE A 332 1.17 8.54 -35.98
CA ILE A 332 -0.11 8.76 -35.31
C ILE A 332 -1.18 8.60 -36.39
N GLU A 333 -1.81 7.42 -36.43
CA GLU A 333 -3.02 7.21 -37.21
C GLU A 333 -4.16 7.98 -36.53
N THR A 334 -4.63 8.99 -37.24
CA THR A 334 -5.84 9.75 -36.93
C THR A 334 -7.03 8.80 -36.94
N ILE A 335 -7.65 8.61 -35.78
CA ILE A 335 -8.94 7.94 -35.63
C ILE A 335 -10.01 8.83 -36.29
N PRO A 336 -10.80 8.32 -37.25
CA PRO A 336 -11.87 9.11 -37.84
C PRO A 336 -12.95 9.40 -36.80
N GLU A 337 -13.22 10.69 -36.62
CA GLU A 337 -14.30 11.26 -35.84
C GLU A 337 -15.63 10.79 -36.44
N LYS A 338 -16.30 9.84 -35.78
CA LYS A 338 -17.66 9.43 -36.17
C LYS A 338 -18.61 10.60 -35.91
N SER A 339 -19.02 11.23 -36.99
CA SER A 339 -20.06 12.24 -37.08
C SER A 339 -21.40 11.73 -36.55
N ALA A 340 -22.02 12.58 -35.73
CA ALA A 340 -23.46 12.83 -35.59
C ALA A 340 -24.42 11.62 -35.66
N LEU A 341 -25.02 11.31 -34.50
CA LEU A 341 -26.33 10.68 -34.46
C LEU A 341 -27.36 11.62 -35.12
N ASP A 342 -28.01 11.08 -36.13
CA ASP A 342 -29.24 11.55 -36.75
C ASP A 342 -30.42 11.36 -35.77
N PRO A 343 -31.17 12.43 -35.40
CA PRO A 343 -32.34 12.32 -34.56
C PRO A 343 -33.61 12.37 -35.42
N ASP A 344 -33.81 11.40 -36.31
CA ASP A 344 -35.11 11.25 -36.96
C ASP A 344 -35.46 9.79 -37.23
N THR A 345 -36.18 9.20 -36.28
CA THR A 345 -37.05 8.04 -36.56
C THR A 345 -38.20 8.06 -35.56
N ARG A 346 -39.14 8.98 -35.80
CA ARG A 346 -40.54 8.78 -35.45
C ARG A 346 -41.18 7.94 -36.55
N ARG A 347 -41.60 6.72 -36.21
CA ARG A 347 -42.87 6.11 -36.64
C ARG A 347 -43.17 4.90 -35.78
#